data_AF-A0A812PJ51-F1
#
_entry.id   AF-A0A812PJ51-F1
#
_cell.length_a   1.000
_cell.length_b   1.000
_cell.length_c   1.000
_cell.angle_alpha   90.00
_cell.angle_beta   90.00
_cell.angle_gamma   90.00
#
_symmetry.space_group_name_H-M   'P 1'
#
loop_
_entity.id
_entity.type
_entity.pdbx_description
1 polymer ?
#
loop_
_entity_poly.entity_id
_entity_poly.type
_entity_poly.pdbx_seq_one_letter_code
_entity_poly.pdbx_strand_id
1 'polypeptide(L)'
;MSETKQEPCALVLVIALRPGDVPNVNVSQTLALKQRLGCKPFAYFLHRFRKIYLNSGMLPERVFRIRSRGTGLCLQRRNKEYGLSNCQAGTWFHRGNMIPDKFPSTASLASLSSKRPAEENKVVNCGGHQAKGGCDACPQGHGSEWCNADCTWVFAVCMSKEAAKEVESQPPQTCCSGIREWNSLDPELDCWAGLGGNGPGTALCDITGASTDQQLPAFTELRVVSE
;
A
#
# COMPACT_ATOMS: atom_id res chain seq x y z
N MET A 1 19.26 -29.07 14.41
CA MET A 1 18.79 -28.66 13.06
C MET A 1 19.17 -27.20 12.87
N SER A 2 20.25 -26.93 12.15
CA SER A 2 20.73 -25.57 11.89
C SER A 2 19.90 -24.94 10.78
N GLU A 3 19.14 -23.90 11.10
CA GLU A 3 18.62 -22.98 10.08
C GLU A 3 19.80 -22.26 9.41
N THR A 4 20.13 -22.68 8.19
CA THR A 4 20.97 -21.88 7.31
C THR A 4 20.22 -20.59 6.99
N LYS A 5 20.77 -19.45 7.40
CA LYS A 5 20.30 -18.10 7.04
C LYS A 5 20.15 -18.01 5.53
N GLN A 6 18.93 -18.21 5.05
CA GLN A 6 18.59 -18.06 3.65
C GLN A 6 18.49 -16.56 3.38
N GLU A 7 19.53 -15.97 2.79
CA GLU A 7 19.46 -14.59 2.32
C GLU A 7 18.21 -14.42 1.43
N PRO A 8 17.41 -13.37 1.65
CA PRO A 8 16.15 -13.24 0.94
C PRO A 8 16.42 -12.97 -0.54
N CYS A 9 16.12 -13.95 -1.39
CA CYS A 9 16.12 -13.89 -2.86
C CYS A 9 15.45 -12.64 -3.48
N ALA A 10 14.66 -11.89 -2.70
CA ALA A 10 13.98 -10.68 -3.14
C ALA A 10 14.95 -9.55 -3.56
N LEU A 11 16.16 -9.50 -3.02
CA LEU A 11 17.10 -8.38 -3.26
C LEU A 11 17.89 -8.49 -4.57
N VAL A 12 17.94 -9.68 -5.18
CA VAL A 12 18.80 -9.95 -6.36
C VAL A 12 18.30 -9.24 -7.64
N LEU A 13 17.06 -8.75 -7.67
CA LEU A 13 16.46 -8.16 -8.87
C LEU A 13 16.67 -6.65 -9.03
N VAL A 14 17.03 -5.91 -7.97
CA VAL A 14 16.91 -4.43 -7.95
C VAL A 14 18.15 -3.70 -8.50
N ILE A 15 19.29 -4.38 -8.66
CA ILE A 15 20.58 -3.70 -8.94
C ILE A 15 20.78 -3.31 -10.42
N ALA A 16 19.94 -3.76 -11.36
CA ALA A 16 20.29 -3.73 -12.79
C ALA A 16 19.71 -2.59 -13.65
N LEU A 17 18.89 -1.67 -13.14
CA LEU A 17 18.17 -0.73 -14.02
C LEU A 17 18.26 0.72 -13.50
N ARG A 18 19.16 1.52 -14.09
CA ARG A 18 19.03 2.98 -14.07
C ARG A 18 18.15 3.42 -15.26
N PRO A 19 17.26 4.41 -15.11
CA PRO A 19 16.48 4.93 -16.22
C PRO A 19 17.40 5.65 -17.23
N GLY A 20 17.49 5.15 -18.48
CA GLY A 20 18.19 5.84 -19.58
C GLY A 20 19.04 4.95 -20.49
N ASP A 21 19.53 3.81 -20.00
CA ASP A 21 20.39 2.89 -20.77
C ASP A 21 19.72 1.53 -20.92
N VAL A 22 18.91 1.33 -21.97
CA VAL A 22 18.48 -0.03 -22.32
C VAL A 22 18.48 -0.28 -23.81
N PRO A 23 19.65 -0.63 -24.35
CA PRO A 23 19.72 -1.80 -25.21
C PRO A 23 20.77 -2.79 -24.67
N ASN A 24 20.35 -4.04 -24.45
CA ASN A 24 21.14 -5.20 -23.99
C ASN A 24 21.53 -5.29 -22.50
N VAL A 25 20.53 -5.36 -21.61
CA VAL A 25 20.78 -5.88 -20.24
C VAL A 25 20.97 -7.40 -20.31
N ASN A 26 22.22 -7.86 -20.14
CA ASN A 26 22.52 -9.28 -20.04
C ASN A 26 22.10 -9.82 -18.66
N VAL A 27 21.00 -10.55 -18.61
CA VAL A 27 20.44 -11.12 -17.37
C VAL A 27 21.00 -12.52 -17.02
N SER A 28 21.95 -13.05 -17.80
CA SER A 28 22.39 -14.44 -17.65
C SER A 28 23.00 -14.74 -16.28
N GLN A 29 23.80 -13.80 -15.74
CA GLN A 29 24.41 -13.95 -14.42
C GLN A 29 23.35 -13.94 -13.31
N THR A 30 22.35 -13.06 -13.40
CA THR A 30 21.23 -12.98 -12.46
C THR A 30 20.39 -14.25 -12.47
N LEU A 31 20.14 -14.83 -13.65
CA LEU A 31 19.41 -16.10 -13.80
C LEU A 31 20.20 -17.28 -13.23
N ALA A 32 21.50 -17.36 -13.48
CA ALA A 32 22.37 -18.40 -12.91
C ALA A 32 22.41 -18.33 -11.37
N LEU A 33 22.49 -17.11 -10.81
CA LEU A 33 22.45 -16.89 -9.36
C LEU A 33 21.10 -17.30 -8.77
N LYS A 34 19.98 -16.90 -9.41
CA LYS A 34 18.62 -17.31 -9.01
C LYS A 34 18.48 -18.84 -8.94
N GLN A 35 19.04 -19.55 -9.93
CA GLN A 35 19.00 -21.02 -9.98
C GLN A 35 19.86 -21.64 -8.88
N ARG A 36 21.09 -21.14 -8.67
CA ARG A 36 22.01 -21.63 -7.64
C ARG A 36 21.45 -21.45 -6.22
N LEU A 37 20.76 -20.34 -5.97
CA LEU A 37 20.14 -20.04 -4.67
C LEU A 37 18.80 -20.75 -4.45
N GLY A 38 18.28 -21.48 -5.44
CA GLY A 38 17.00 -22.18 -5.33
C GLY A 38 15.81 -21.23 -5.12
N CYS A 39 15.87 -20.02 -5.68
CA CYS A 39 14.85 -19.01 -5.45
C CYS A 39 13.48 -19.43 -6.00
N LYS A 40 12.43 -19.14 -5.22
CA LYS A 40 11.04 -19.36 -5.64
C LYS A 40 10.66 -18.46 -6.83
N PRO A 41 9.69 -18.85 -7.67
CA PRO A 41 9.22 -17.98 -8.77
C PRO A 41 8.59 -16.70 -8.22
N PHE A 42 8.60 -15.61 -8.99
CA PHE A 42 8.00 -14.34 -8.57
C PHE A 42 6.52 -14.47 -8.18
N ALA A 43 5.77 -15.35 -8.86
CA ALA A 43 4.39 -15.68 -8.50
C ALA A 43 4.24 -16.19 -7.05
N TYR A 44 5.23 -16.91 -6.51
CA TYR A 44 5.22 -17.32 -5.10
C TYR A 44 5.29 -16.11 -4.15
N PHE A 45 6.12 -15.11 -4.48
CA PHE A 45 6.21 -13.88 -3.68
C PHE A 45 4.93 -13.06 -3.75
N LEU A 46 4.39 -12.86 -4.96
CA LEU A 46 3.09 -12.20 -5.13
C LEU A 46 1.99 -12.91 -4.37
N HIS A 47 1.97 -14.25 -4.37
CA HIS A 47 0.99 -15.04 -3.62
C HIS A 47 1.20 -14.90 -2.10
N ARG A 48 2.44 -15.04 -1.61
CA ARG A 48 2.78 -14.94 -0.19
C ARG A 48 2.44 -13.58 0.39
N PHE A 49 2.66 -12.51 -0.37
CA PHE A 49 2.37 -11.13 0.02
C PHE A 49 1.10 -10.59 -0.64
N ARG A 50 0.23 -11.47 -1.17
CA ARG A 50 -0.96 -11.08 -1.93
C ARG A 50 -1.83 -10.10 -1.16
N LYS A 51 -2.01 -10.36 0.14
CA LYS A 51 -2.78 -9.49 1.02
C LYS A 51 -2.19 -8.09 1.10
N ILE A 52 -0.87 -7.94 1.12
CA ILE A 52 -0.21 -6.64 1.13
C ILE A 52 -0.47 -5.94 -0.21
N TYR A 53 -0.21 -6.61 -1.34
CA TYR A 53 -0.38 -6.01 -2.67
C TYR A 53 -1.84 -5.65 -3.01
N LEU A 54 -2.79 -6.51 -2.68
CA LEU A 54 -4.22 -6.23 -2.85
C LEU A 54 -4.64 -5.09 -1.95
N ASN A 55 -4.33 -5.19 -0.66
CA ASN A 55 -4.84 -4.23 0.31
C ASN A 55 -4.11 -2.88 0.24
N SER A 56 -2.87 -2.82 -0.27
CA SER A 56 -2.17 -1.56 -0.53
C SER A 56 -2.60 -0.92 -1.85
N GLY A 57 -3.55 -1.52 -2.58
CA GLY A 57 -4.00 -1.05 -3.89
C GLY A 57 -2.96 -1.16 -5.00
N MET A 58 -1.92 -1.98 -4.83
CA MET A 58 -0.93 -2.26 -5.89
C MET A 58 -1.47 -3.26 -6.92
N LEU A 59 -2.38 -4.14 -6.52
CA LEU A 59 -3.11 -5.04 -7.41
C LEU A 59 -4.61 -4.74 -7.29
N PRO A 60 -5.17 -3.88 -8.16
CA PRO A 60 -6.57 -3.52 -8.07
C PRO A 60 -7.46 -4.68 -8.49
N GLU A 61 -8.59 -4.83 -7.81
CA GLU A 61 -9.63 -5.79 -8.21
C GLU A 61 -10.24 -5.44 -9.58
N ARG A 62 -10.31 -4.15 -9.88
CA ARG A 62 -10.91 -3.61 -11.10
C ARG A 62 -10.18 -2.37 -11.58
N VAL A 63 -10.07 -2.25 -12.89
CA VAL A 63 -9.66 -1.04 -13.60
C VAL A 63 -10.88 -0.46 -14.32
N PHE A 64 -10.90 0.85 -14.53
CA PHE A 64 -12.01 1.57 -15.16
C PHE A 64 -11.51 2.79 -15.92
N ARG A 65 -12.36 3.32 -16.80
CA ARG A 65 -12.15 4.62 -17.47
C ARG A 65 -13.09 5.66 -16.87
N ILE A 66 -12.69 6.91 -16.97
CA ILE A 66 -13.47 8.03 -16.41
C ILE A 66 -14.05 8.84 -17.56
N ARG A 67 -15.38 8.92 -17.62
CA ARG A 67 -16.12 9.62 -18.66
C ARG A 67 -16.73 10.90 -18.10
N SER A 68 -16.48 12.02 -18.80
CA SER A 68 -17.14 13.30 -18.53
C SER A 68 -18.63 13.19 -18.82
N ARG A 69 -19.49 13.62 -17.88
CA ARG A 69 -20.94 13.62 -18.10
C ARG A 69 -21.37 14.62 -19.17
N GLY A 70 -20.72 15.78 -19.23
CA GLY A 70 -21.09 16.85 -20.18
C GLY A 70 -20.76 16.54 -21.63
N THR A 71 -19.54 16.04 -21.90
CA THR A 71 -19.08 15.80 -23.29
C THR A 71 -19.25 14.35 -23.73
N GLY A 72 -19.40 13.43 -22.78
CA GLY A 72 -19.37 11.99 -23.06
C GLY A 72 -17.98 11.48 -23.50
N LEU A 73 -16.94 12.30 -23.47
CA LEU A 73 -15.56 11.90 -23.73
C LEU A 73 -14.93 11.32 -22.47
N CYS A 74 -13.89 10.51 -22.64
CA CYS A 74 -13.13 9.96 -21.52
C CYS A 74 -11.83 10.71 -21.30
N LEU A 75 -11.34 10.63 -20.06
CA LEU A 75 -10.07 11.20 -19.70
C LEU A 75 -8.92 10.39 -20.31
N GLN A 76 -7.94 11.08 -20.89
CA GLN A 76 -6.75 10.51 -21.51
C GLN A 76 -5.53 11.32 -21.08
N ARG A 77 -4.50 10.64 -20.61
CA ARG A 77 -3.21 11.23 -20.30
C ARG A 77 -2.50 11.64 -21.58
N ARG A 78 -2.02 12.87 -21.61
CA ARG A 78 -1.19 13.47 -22.66
C ARG A 78 0.03 14.09 -22.00
N ASN A 79 1.14 13.37 -21.99
CA ASN A 79 2.36 13.74 -21.25
C ASN A 79 2.08 13.85 -19.73
N LYS A 80 2.22 15.04 -19.16
CA LYS A 80 2.01 15.33 -17.73
C LYS A 80 0.60 15.86 -17.42
N GLU A 81 -0.26 16.00 -18.43
CA GLU A 81 -1.60 16.55 -18.29
C GLU A 81 -2.66 15.55 -18.74
N TYR A 82 -3.92 15.81 -18.38
CA TYR A 82 -5.06 15.02 -18.83
C TYR A 82 -5.95 15.83 -19.75
N GLY A 83 -6.27 15.25 -20.90
CA GLY A 83 -7.26 15.79 -21.83
C GLY A 83 -8.48 14.90 -21.93
N LEU A 84 -9.48 15.36 -22.67
CA LEU A 84 -10.62 14.54 -23.07
C LEU A 84 -10.39 13.94 -24.47
N SER A 85 -10.72 12.67 -24.64
CA SER A 85 -10.63 11.95 -25.91
C SER A 85 -11.74 10.93 -26.07
N ASN A 86 -11.76 10.23 -27.21
CA ASN A 86 -12.57 9.03 -27.36
C ASN A 86 -12.23 8.02 -26.25
N CYS A 87 -13.25 7.36 -25.71
CA CYS A 87 -13.11 6.38 -24.63
C CYS A 87 -12.24 5.19 -24.96
N GLN A 88 -12.13 4.77 -26.23
CA GLN A 88 -11.23 3.69 -26.65
C GLN A 88 -9.76 4.01 -26.38
N ALA A 89 -9.39 5.30 -26.42
CA ALA A 89 -8.05 5.79 -26.14
C ALA A 89 -7.90 6.36 -24.71
N GLY A 90 -8.96 6.24 -23.90
CA GLY A 90 -8.98 6.72 -22.53
C GLY A 90 -7.99 5.97 -21.64
N THR A 91 -7.39 6.70 -20.71
CA THR A 91 -6.49 6.16 -19.70
C THR A 91 -7.26 5.26 -18.74
N TRP A 92 -6.65 4.15 -18.37
CA TRP A 92 -7.18 3.24 -17.36
C TRP A 92 -6.78 3.73 -15.98
N PHE A 93 -7.74 3.67 -15.08
CA PHE A 93 -7.57 4.03 -13.69
C PHE A 93 -7.97 2.85 -12.83
N HIS A 94 -7.55 2.87 -11.57
CA HIS A 94 -8.07 1.98 -10.57
C HIS A 94 -8.28 2.72 -9.27
N ARG A 95 -8.98 2.07 -8.34
CA ARG A 95 -9.00 2.57 -6.98
C ARG A 95 -7.63 2.38 -6.35
N GLY A 96 -6.95 3.48 -6.07
CA GLY A 96 -5.63 3.52 -5.47
C GLY A 96 -5.68 3.85 -3.99
N ASN A 97 -4.64 3.46 -3.24
CA ASN A 97 -4.43 3.85 -1.83
C ASN A 97 -5.64 3.64 -0.90
N MET A 98 -6.43 2.59 -1.14
CA MET A 98 -7.34 2.16 -0.08
C MET A 98 -6.46 1.68 1.07
N ILE A 99 -6.55 2.34 2.22
CA ILE A 99 -6.06 1.73 3.45
C ILE A 99 -6.76 0.36 3.53
N PRO A 100 -6.01 -0.75 3.72
CA PRO A 100 -6.61 -2.05 3.93
C PRO A 100 -7.80 -1.94 4.89
N ASP A 101 -8.91 -2.62 4.63
CA ASP A 101 -9.96 -2.70 5.64
C ASP A 101 -9.32 -3.10 6.98
N LYS A 102 -9.64 -2.34 8.03
CA LYS A 102 -9.12 -2.52 9.40
C LYS A 102 -7.66 -2.10 9.61
N PHE A 103 -7.09 -1.27 8.74
CA PHE A 103 -5.76 -0.71 8.96
C PHE A 103 -5.85 0.60 9.76
N PRO A 104 -5.12 0.70 10.88
CA PRO A 104 -5.17 1.87 11.75
C PRO A 104 -4.57 3.07 11.03
N SER A 105 -5.26 4.21 11.07
CA SER A 105 -4.64 5.45 10.62
C SER A 105 -3.39 5.76 11.45
N THR A 106 -2.44 6.50 10.87
CA THR A 106 -1.26 6.99 11.61
C THR A 106 -1.67 7.82 12.83
N ALA A 107 -2.74 8.61 12.71
CA ALA A 107 -3.35 9.33 13.83
C ALA A 107 -3.90 8.37 14.90
N SER A 108 -4.50 7.24 14.48
CA SER A 108 -5.01 6.21 15.39
C SER A 108 -3.87 5.52 16.14
N LEU A 109 -2.80 5.12 15.44
CA LEU A 109 -1.59 4.56 16.07
C LEU A 109 -0.93 5.56 17.04
N ALA A 110 -0.80 6.83 16.63
CA ALA A 110 -0.26 7.89 17.48
C ALA A 110 -1.14 8.15 18.70
N SER A 111 -2.47 8.11 18.51
CA SER A 111 -3.43 8.26 19.60
C SER A 111 -3.41 7.07 20.55
N LEU A 112 -3.21 5.83 20.07
CA LEU A 112 -3.05 4.64 20.92
C LEU A 112 -1.74 4.65 21.70
N SER A 113 -0.68 5.22 21.12
CA SER A 113 0.57 5.45 21.82
C SER A 113 0.41 6.54 22.91
N SER A 114 -0.38 7.59 22.65
CA SER A 114 -0.58 8.72 23.58
C SER A 114 -1.72 8.53 24.59
N LYS A 115 -2.72 7.70 24.31
CA LYS A 115 -3.84 7.35 25.22
C LYS A 115 -3.45 6.34 26.28
N ARG A 116 -2.16 6.07 26.49
CA ARG A 116 -1.72 5.32 27.66
C ARG A 116 -1.90 6.21 28.89
N PRO A 117 -2.90 5.99 29.78
CA PRO A 117 -2.61 6.25 31.17
C PRO A 117 -1.35 5.44 31.49
N ALA A 118 -0.44 6.00 32.27
CA ALA A 118 0.72 5.29 32.78
C ALA A 118 0.24 4.12 33.67
N GLU A 119 -0.22 3.02 33.06
CA GLU A 119 -0.36 1.72 33.71
C GLU A 119 1.02 1.05 33.69
N GLU A 120 1.94 1.64 34.46
CA GLU A 120 3.32 1.17 34.62
C GLU A 120 3.40 -0.23 35.26
N ASN A 121 2.26 -0.78 35.73
CA ASN A 121 2.17 -2.07 36.41
C ASN A 121 1.38 -3.15 35.66
N LYS A 122 0.97 -2.95 34.40
CA LYS A 122 0.26 -4.00 33.67
C LYS A 122 1.23 -5.08 33.18
N VAL A 123 1.07 -6.29 33.71
CA VAL A 123 1.73 -7.50 33.20
C VAL A 123 0.78 -8.15 32.18
N VAL A 124 1.27 -8.37 30.96
CA VAL A 124 0.49 -9.06 29.90
C VAL A 124 1.12 -10.39 29.56
N ASN A 125 0.31 -11.36 29.16
CA ASN A 125 0.76 -12.62 28.60
C ASN A 125 0.91 -12.48 27.07
N CYS A 126 2.10 -12.76 26.56
CA CYS A 126 2.44 -12.67 25.15
C CYS A 126 2.35 -14.02 24.41
N GLY A 127 1.77 -15.05 25.04
CA GLY A 127 1.55 -16.40 24.50
C GLY A 127 2.67 -17.41 24.77
N GLY A 128 3.70 -16.99 25.51
CA GLY A 128 4.84 -17.83 25.89
C GLY A 128 5.74 -17.19 26.94
N HIS A 129 5.61 -15.88 27.15
CA HIS A 129 6.24 -15.15 28.23
C HIS A 129 5.28 -14.08 28.77
N GLN A 130 5.64 -13.48 29.90
CA GLN A 130 4.97 -12.30 30.43
C GLN A 130 5.81 -11.05 30.18
N ALA A 131 5.18 -9.95 29.78
CA ALA A 131 5.84 -8.68 29.57
C ALA A 131 5.31 -7.63 30.56
N LYS A 132 6.24 -6.95 31.23
CA LYS A 132 5.94 -5.78 32.07
C LYS A 132 5.89 -4.55 31.19
N GLY A 133 4.93 -3.66 31.43
CA GLY A 133 4.75 -2.43 30.66
C GLY A 133 3.82 -2.57 29.45
N GLY A 134 3.21 -3.74 29.23
CA GLY A 134 2.20 -3.96 28.20
C GLY A 134 2.70 -4.68 26.94
N CYS A 135 1.85 -4.68 25.91
CA CYS A 135 2.04 -5.49 24.70
C CYS A 135 3.23 -5.06 23.82
N ASP A 136 3.65 -3.81 23.87
CA ASP A 136 4.83 -3.30 23.15
C ASP A 136 6.14 -3.90 23.65
N ALA A 137 6.17 -4.44 24.87
CA ALA A 137 7.32 -5.13 25.43
C ALA A 137 7.39 -6.62 25.03
N CYS A 138 6.33 -7.18 24.43
CA CYS A 138 6.31 -8.57 23.97
C CYS A 138 7.32 -8.90 22.87
N PRO A 139 7.56 -8.06 21.84
CA PRO A 139 8.31 -8.51 20.67
C PRO A 139 9.78 -8.78 20.97
N GLN A 140 10.44 -8.01 21.84
CA GLN A 140 11.86 -8.16 22.23
C GLN A 140 12.83 -8.41 21.04
N GLY A 141 12.53 -7.85 19.86
CA GLY A 141 13.30 -8.06 18.63
C GLY A 141 12.91 -9.30 17.78
N HIS A 142 11.98 -10.13 18.24
CA HIS A 142 11.47 -11.33 17.57
C HIS A 142 10.22 -11.09 16.72
N GLY A 143 9.63 -9.90 16.77
CA GLY A 143 8.53 -9.50 15.90
C GLY A 143 7.19 -10.18 16.20
N SER A 144 6.43 -10.51 15.15
CA SER A 144 5.03 -10.95 15.23
C SER A 144 4.82 -12.26 15.97
N GLU A 145 5.81 -13.16 15.90
CA GLU A 145 5.70 -14.49 16.50
C GLU A 145 5.68 -14.43 18.03
N TRP A 146 6.11 -13.31 18.61
CA TRP A 146 6.14 -13.09 20.05
C TRP A 146 4.97 -12.24 20.57
N CYS A 147 4.00 -11.95 19.71
CA CYS A 147 2.86 -11.12 20.06
C CYS A 147 1.55 -11.92 20.02
N ASN A 148 1.26 -12.64 21.11
CA ASN A 148 0.09 -13.51 21.21
C ASN A 148 -0.61 -13.38 22.57
N ALA A 149 -1.61 -14.24 22.82
CA ALA A 149 -2.45 -14.29 24.02
C ALA A 149 -3.21 -12.99 24.33
N ASP A 150 -2.72 -12.14 25.25
CA ASP A 150 -3.41 -10.88 25.59
C ASP A 150 -3.21 -9.81 24.51
N CYS A 151 -2.19 -10.01 23.69
CA CYS A 151 -1.77 -9.11 22.64
C CYS A 151 -2.05 -9.68 21.26
N THR A 152 -2.02 -8.81 20.26
CA THR A 152 -2.15 -9.18 18.84
C THR A 152 -1.25 -8.32 17.97
N TRP A 153 -0.68 -8.94 16.95
CA TRP A 153 0.21 -8.27 16.02
C TRP A 153 -0.58 -7.59 14.91
N VAL A 154 -0.49 -6.27 14.85
CA VAL A 154 -1.18 -5.44 13.87
C VAL A 154 -0.16 -4.51 13.24
N PHE A 155 0.12 -4.69 11.95
CA PHE A 155 1.01 -3.83 11.15
C PHE A 155 2.36 -3.50 11.82
N ALA A 156 3.13 -4.53 12.14
CA ALA A 156 4.45 -4.41 12.77
C ALA A 156 4.45 -3.87 14.20
N VAL A 157 3.27 -3.70 14.81
CA VAL A 157 3.11 -3.26 16.19
C VAL A 157 2.42 -4.35 16.99
N CYS A 158 2.92 -4.63 18.19
CA CYS A 158 2.23 -5.48 19.15
C CYS A 158 1.38 -4.62 20.08
N MET A 159 0.07 -4.85 20.08
CA MET A 159 -0.89 -4.07 20.86
C MET A 159 -1.91 -4.98 21.55
N SER A 160 -2.67 -4.44 22.51
CA SER A 160 -3.72 -5.22 23.16
C SER A 160 -4.85 -5.52 22.20
N LYS A 161 -5.59 -6.61 22.46
CA LYS A 161 -6.76 -6.97 21.66
C LYS A 161 -7.85 -5.89 21.69
N GLU A 162 -7.96 -5.14 22.78
CA GLU A 162 -8.90 -4.02 22.92
C GLU A 162 -8.52 -2.88 21.98
N ALA A 163 -7.23 -2.50 21.95
CA ALA A 163 -6.72 -1.51 21.02
C ALA A 163 -6.92 -1.94 19.57
N ALA A 164 -6.68 -3.22 19.25
CA ALA A 164 -6.90 -3.76 17.92
C ALA A 164 -8.39 -3.70 17.49
N LYS A 165 -9.32 -3.94 18.43
CA LYS A 165 -10.77 -3.78 18.16
C LYS A 165 -11.15 -2.33 17.93
N GLU A 166 -10.58 -1.39 18.68
CA GLU A 166 -10.82 0.05 18.46
C GLU A 166 -10.35 0.44 17.04
N VAL A 167 -9.16 -0.01 16.64
CA VAL A 167 -8.64 0.16 15.27
C VAL A 167 -9.57 -0.46 14.22
N GLU A 168 -10.02 -1.69 14.43
CA GLU A 168 -10.90 -2.41 13.50
C GLU A 168 -12.28 -1.75 13.37
N SER A 169 -12.76 -1.08 14.43
CA SER A 169 -14.04 -0.39 14.44
C SER A 169 -14.03 0.97 13.74
N GLN A 170 -12.86 1.53 13.44
CA GLN A 170 -12.77 2.80 12.75
C GLN A 170 -13.18 2.65 11.28
N PRO A 171 -13.91 3.63 10.72
CA PRO A 171 -14.22 3.61 9.30
C PRO A 171 -12.89 3.59 8.52
N PRO A 172 -12.80 2.80 7.43
CA PRO A 172 -11.61 2.78 6.61
C PRO A 172 -11.29 4.22 6.20
N GLN A 173 -10.13 4.73 6.60
CA GLN A 173 -9.73 6.04 6.14
C GLN A 173 -9.41 5.93 4.65
N THR A 174 -10.17 6.64 3.85
CA THR A 174 -9.89 6.81 2.44
C THR A 174 -8.70 7.75 2.33
N CYS A 175 -7.47 7.20 2.33
CA CYS A 175 -6.33 7.96 1.85
C CYS A 175 -6.55 8.26 0.38
N CYS A 176 -6.43 9.54 0.02
CA CYS A 176 -6.45 10.03 -1.35
C CYS A 176 -7.80 9.91 -2.07
N SER A 177 -7.76 10.35 -3.31
CA SER A 177 -8.81 10.48 -4.30
C SER A 177 -9.36 9.11 -4.69
N GLY A 178 -8.73 8.06 -4.20
CA GLY A 178 -9.05 6.70 -4.55
C GLY A 178 -8.92 6.48 -6.05
N ILE A 179 -8.12 7.26 -6.79
CA ILE A 179 -7.94 7.10 -8.24
C ILE A 179 -6.44 7.21 -8.56
N ARG A 180 -5.88 6.10 -9.02
CA ARG A 180 -4.52 6.01 -9.57
C ARG A 180 -4.62 5.62 -11.03
N GLU A 181 -3.68 6.11 -11.83
CA GLU A 181 -3.51 5.62 -13.20
C GLU A 181 -2.98 4.19 -13.17
N TRP A 182 -3.62 3.31 -13.95
CA TRP A 182 -3.21 1.92 -14.07
C TRP A 182 -1.90 1.82 -14.86
N ASN A 183 -0.94 1.07 -14.31
CA ASN A 183 0.36 0.83 -14.93
C ASN A 183 1.15 2.12 -15.24
N SER A 184 0.97 3.17 -14.44
CA SER A 184 1.89 4.32 -14.45
C SER A 184 3.26 3.86 -13.96
N LEU A 185 4.28 4.05 -14.80
CA LEU A 185 5.68 3.87 -14.42
C LEU A 185 6.33 5.20 -14.02
N ASP A 186 5.55 6.28 -13.97
CA ASP A 186 6.04 7.61 -13.67
C ASP A 186 5.99 7.86 -12.15
N PRO A 187 7.13 7.78 -11.44
CA PRO A 187 7.15 7.89 -9.99
C PRO A 187 6.72 9.28 -9.48
N GLU A 188 6.66 10.29 -10.35
CA GLU A 188 6.22 11.64 -9.98
C GLU A 188 4.70 11.84 -10.13
N LEU A 189 4.00 10.97 -10.89
CA LEU A 189 2.61 11.21 -11.33
C LEU A 189 1.74 9.96 -11.14
N ASP A 190 1.55 9.60 -9.88
CA ASP A 190 0.82 8.37 -9.51
C ASP A 190 -0.63 8.62 -9.09
N CYS A 191 -0.93 9.73 -8.39
CA CYS A 191 -2.26 10.03 -7.84
C CYS A 191 -2.81 11.34 -8.34
N TRP A 192 -4.14 11.42 -8.44
CA TRP A 192 -4.82 12.69 -8.68
C TRP A 192 -4.75 13.60 -7.47
N ALA A 193 -4.35 14.85 -7.70
CA ALA A 193 -4.19 15.93 -6.74
C ALA A 193 -4.88 17.18 -7.27
N GLY A 194 -6.14 17.37 -6.87
CA GLY A 194 -6.97 18.50 -7.28
C GLY A 194 -7.48 18.47 -8.73
N LEU A 195 -8.35 19.44 -9.02
CA LEU A 195 -8.92 19.71 -10.35
C LEU A 195 -8.63 21.16 -10.72
N GLY A 196 -7.84 21.38 -11.77
CA GLY A 196 -7.60 22.69 -12.35
C GLY A 196 -8.43 22.93 -13.61
N GLY A 197 -8.30 24.13 -14.19
CA GLY A 197 -8.95 24.47 -15.46
C GLY A 197 -8.55 23.57 -16.65
N ASN A 198 -7.39 22.93 -16.56
CA ASN A 198 -6.87 22.00 -17.58
C ASN A 198 -7.18 20.53 -17.26
N GLY A 199 -8.01 20.23 -16.26
CA GLY A 199 -8.31 18.87 -15.82
C GLY A 199 -7.63 18.49 -14.49
N PRO A 200 -7.64 17.20 -14.12
CA PRO A 200 -7.03 16.75 -12.87
C PRO A 200 -5.52 16.92 -12.89
N GLY A 201 -5.00 17.52 -11.82
CA GLY A 201 -3.57 17.51 -11.53
C GLY A 201 -3.15 16.14 -11.02
N THR A 202 -1.87 15.80 -11.17
CA THR A 202 -1.28 14.61 -10.55
C THR A 202 -0.11 14.97 -9.67
N ALA A 203 0.06 14.21 -8.58
CA ALA A 203 1.18 14.32 -7.68
C ALA A 203 1.59 12.93 -7.17
N LEU A 204 2.72 12.88 -6.47
CA LEU A 204 3.11 11.71 -5.69
C LEU A 204 2.00 11.38 -4.70
N CYS A 205 1.60 10.12 -4.68
CA CYS A 205 0.55 9.66 -3.79
C CYS A 205 0.93 9.82 -2.33
N ASP A 206 0.18 10.64 -1.60
CA ASP A 206 0.32 10.73 -0.16
C ASP A 206 -0.35 9.54 0.53
N ILE A 207 0.44 8.48 0.76
CA ILE A 207 -0.02 7.30 1.49
C ILE A 207 -0.37 7.59 2.96
N THR A 208 0.05 8.74 3.51
CA THR A 208 -0.22 9.11 4.90
C THR A 208 -1.63 9.69 5.09
N GLY A 209 -2.26 10.16 4.01
CA GLY A 209 -3.58 10.78 4.04
C GLY A 209 -3.61 12.21 4.56
N ALA A 210 -2.45 12.84 4.80
CA ALA A 210 -2.34 14.22 5.27
C ALA A 210 -2.72 15.25 4.20
N SER A 211 -2.54 14.91 2.92
CA SER A 211 -2.79 15.78 1.77
C SER A 211 -4.28 15.84 1.43
N THR A 212 -4.92 16.95 1.75
CA THR A 212 -6.38 17.17 1.53
C THR A 212 -6.73 17.46 0.08
N ASP A 213 -5.80 17.97 -0.72
CA ASP A 213 -5.92 18.15 -2.17
C ASP A 213 -6.02 16.83 -2.94
N GLN A 214 -5.51 15.75 -2.35
CA GLN A 214 -5.70 14.40 -2.83
C GLN A 214 -7.01 13.81 -2.30
N GLN A 215 -7.66 14.33 -1.26
CA GLN A 215 -8.94 13.80 -0.77
C GLN A 215 -10.07 14.33 -1.67
N LEU A 216 -10.54 13.53 -2.64
CA LEU A 216 -11.59 14.02 -3.53
C LEU A 216 -12.90 14.25 -2.77
N PRO A 217 -13.47 15.46 -2.80
CA PRO A 217 -14.90 15.61 -2.62
C PRO A 217 -15.57 14.93 -3.83
N ALA A 218 -16.47 14.00 -3.56
CA ALA A 218 -17.20 13.18 -4.54
C ALA A 218 -17.40 13.86 -5.90
N PHE A 219 -16.79 13.31 -6.95
CA PHE A 219 -17.04 13.71 -8.33
C PHE A 219 -18.51 13.51 -8.68
N THR A 220 -19.32 14.56 -8.59
CA THR A 220 -20.72 14.57 -9.03
C THR A 220 -20.83 14.65 -10.57
N GLU A 221 -19.79 15.16 -11.23
CA GLU A 221 -19.73 15.40 -12.68
C GLU A 221 -19.00 14.32 -13.51
N LEU A 222 -18.38 13.33 -12.87
CA LEU A 222 -17.70 12.24 -13.58
C LEU A 222 -18.42 10.91 -13.35
N ARG A 223 -18.56 10.13 -14.43
CA ARG A 223 -19.11 8.78 -14.35
C ARG A 223 -18.00 7.77 -14.58
N VAL A 224 -17.87 6.83 -13.66
CA VAL A 224 -17.04 5.63 -13.85
C VAL A 224 -17.66 4.79 -14.94
N VAL A 225 -16.87 4.46 -15.96
CA VAL A 225 -17.24 3.53 -17.02
C VAL A 225 -16.35 2.30 -16.85
N SER A 226 -16.97 1.20 -16.44
CA SER A 226 -16.36 -0.13 -16.48
C SER A 226 -16.80 -0.82 -17.78
N GLU A 227 -15.84 -1.39 -18.50
CA GLU A 227 -16.10 -2.42 -19.52
C GLU A 227 -16.07 -3.80 -18.86
#